data_AF-A0A2D7UW13-F1
#
_entry.id   AF-A0A2D7UW13-F1
#
_cell.length_a   1.000
_cell.length_b   1.000
_cell.length_c   1.000
_cell.angle_alpha   90.00
_cell.angle_beta   90.00
_cell.angle_gamma   90.00
#
_symmetry.space_group_name_H-M   'P 1'
#
loop_
_entity.id
_entity.type
_entity.pdbx_description
1 polymer ?
#
loop_
_entity_poly.entity_id
_entity_poly.type
_entity_poly.pdbx_seq_one_letter_code
_entity_poly.pdbx_strand_id
1 'polypeptide(L)'
;MAWYDGVADSNFDVDCEGQRHTICWSNGEVVLKHHPDVQAEKTLVALGGRKPRCLEIFELWELAVSDGGFIEEWAPWYEADHQRRWWLKTALERLRSEGVQDFLFDLSRERAVRMGEVVTTLPHEFLDRAMATV
;
A
#
# COMPACT_ATOMS: atom_id res chain seq x y z
N MET A 1 -3.31 -19.78 9.70
CA MET A 1 -2.13 -18.89 9.75
C MET A 1 -2.55 -17.58 9.15
N ALA A 2 -2.14 -16.46 9.74
CA ALA A 2 -2.34 -15.18 9.12
C ALA A 2 -1.47 -15.12 7.86
N TRP A 3 -1.93 -14.41 6.84
CA TRP A 3 -1.22 -14.29 5.57
C TRP A 3 0.16 -13.65 5.72
N TYR A 4 0.50 -13.01 6.84
CA TYR A 4 1.81 -12.40 7.09
C TYR A 4 2.75 -13.25 7.96
N ASP A 5 2.30 -14.43 8.41
CA ASP A 5 3.11 -15.30 9.28
C ASP A 5 4.35 -15.81 8.51
N GLY A 6 5.55 -15.49 9.01
CA GLY A 6 6.81 -15.93 8.40
C GLY A 6 7.39 -15.00 7.33
N VAL A 7 6.73 -13.87 7.02
CA VAL A 7 7.33 -12.80 6.22
C VAL A 7 8.32 -12.00 7.06
N ALA A 8 9.51 -11.72 6.52
CA ALA A 8 10.49 -10.87 7.20
C ALA A 8 10.17 -9.37 7.12
N ASP A 9 10.47 -8.64 8.20
CA ASP A 9 10.31 -7.19 8.30
C ASP A 9 11.04 -6.42 7.20
N SER A 10 10.37 -5.44 6.61
CA SER A 10 10.91 -4.60 5.52
C SER A 10 11.05 -3.16 5.97
N ASN A 11 12.07 -2.46 5.49
CA ASN A 11 12.24 -1.04 5.76
C ASN A 11 12.44 -0.29 4.44
N PHE A 12 11.88 0.91 4.36
CA PHE A 12 12.16 1.82 3.25
C PHE A 12 12.08 3.27 3.71
N ASP A 13 12.81 4.12 2.99
CA ASP A 13 12.89 5.54 3.30
C ASP A 13 11.95 6.35 2.41
N VAL A 14 11.38 7.40 2.99
CA VAL A 14 10.54 8.37 2.30
C VAL A 14 11.00 9.78 2.61
N ASP A 15 10.85 10.68 1.64
CA ASP A 15 10.96 12.11 1.89
C ASP A 15 9.67 12.59 2.55
N CYS A 16 9.78 12.96 3.82
CA CYS A 16 8.70 13.44 4.64
C CYS A 16 9.05 14.84 5.14
N GLU A 17 8.39 15.84 4.56
CA GLU A 17 8.59 17.25 4.93
C GLU A 17 10.05 17.75 4.78
N GLY A 18 10.80 17.19 3.82
CA GLY A 18 12.20 17.53 3.57
C GLY A 18 13.19 16.77 4.47
N GLN A 19 12.70 15.81 5.26
CA GLN A 19 13.52 14.89 6.05
C GLN A 19 13.33 13.45 5.58
N ARG A 20 14.40 12.67 5.64
CA ARG A 20 14.35 11.25 5.30
C ARG A 20 13.82 10.45 6.49
N HIS A 21 12.62 9.91 6.37
CA HIS A 21 12.01 9.06 7.39
C HIS A 21 12.00 7.61 6.96
N THR A 22 12.34 6.71 7.87
CA THR A 22 12.22 5.25 7.66
C THR A 22 10.84 4.77 8.10
N ILE A 23 10.18 4.04 7.21
CA ILE A 23 8.95 3.29 7.45
C ILE A 23 9.31 1.80 7.53
N CYS A 24 8.71 1.09 8.49
CA CYS A 24 8.91 -0.34 8.66
C CYS A 24 7.60 -1.08 8.38
N TRP A 25 7.70 -2.22 7.72
CA TRP A 25 6.63 -3.21 7.65
C TRP A 25 6.98 -4.37 8.56
N SER A 26 6.03 -4.85 9.34
CA SER A 26 6.21 -5.99 10.24
C SER A 26 4.86 -6.63 10.50
N ASN A 27 4.77 -7.96 10.35
CA ASN A 27 3.56 -8.74 10.67
C ASN A 27 2.26 -8.18 10.07
N GLY A 28 2.27 -7.77 8.81
CA GLY A 28 1.09 -7.23 8.14
C GLY A 28 0.77 -5.77 8.47
N GLU A 29 1.59 -5.08 9.27
CA GLU A 29 1.38 -3.71 9.68
C GLU A 29 2.50 -2.77 9.21
N VAL A 30 2.14 -1.49 9.00
CA VAL A 30 3.11 -0.42 8.74
C VAL A 30 3.37 0.33 10.05
N VAL A 31 4.65 0.43 10.42
CA VAL A 31 5.13 1.12 11.61
C VAL A 31 5.90 2.38 11.20
N LEU A 32 5.43 3.53 11.69
CA LEU A 32 6.04 4.83 11.43
C LEU A 32 7.08 5.18 12.52
N LYS A 33 8.34 4.80 12.31
CA LYS A 33 9.42 5.00 13.31
C LYS A 33 9.62 6.46 13.73
N HIS A 34 9.34 7.39 12.82
CA HIS A 34 9.52 8.83 13.02
C HIS A 34 8.21 9.55 13.46
N HIS A 35 7.08 8.84 13.43
CA HIS A 35 5.77 9.33 13.87
C HIS A 35 5.10 8.27 14.76
N PRO A 36 5.58 8.07 16.01
CA PRO A 36 5.14 6.98 16.85
C PRO A 36 3.68 7.10 17.33
N ASP A 37 3.15 8.34 17.37
CA ASP A 37 1.74 8.60 17.70
C ASP A 37 0.95 8.95 16.43
N VAL A 38 0.50 7.90 15.74
CA VAL A 38 -0.30 8.04 14.51
C VAL A 38 -1.61 8.80 14.77
N GLN A 39 -2.21 8.68 15.96
CA GLN A 39 -3.47 9.34 16.26
C GLN A 39 -3.28 10.84 16.47
N ALA A 40 -2.17 11.26 17.09
CA ALA A 40 -1.79 12.66 17.15
C ALA A 40 -1.60 13.26 15.75
N GLU A 41 -0.90 12.54 14.85
CA GLU A 41 -0.73 12.99 13.46
C GLU A 41 -2.06 13.11 12.71
N LYS A 42 -2.94 12.10 12.81
CA LYS A 42 -4.30 12.15 12.24
C LYS A 42 -5.09 13.36 12.79
N THR A 43 -4.93 13.67 14.07
CA THR A 43 -5.57 14.84 14.71
C THR A 43 -5.03 16.15 14.17
N LEU A 44 -3.70 16.31 14.04
CA LEU A 44 -3.08 17.50 13.47
C LEU A 44 -3.56 17.75 12.03
N VAL A 45 -3.65 16.71 11.21
CA VAL A 45 -4.19 16.79 9.85
C VAL A 45 -5.66 17.22 9.86
N ALA A 46 -6.48 16.65 10.74
CA ALA A 46 -7.89 17.03 10.88
C ALA A 46 -8.07 18.50 11.30
N LEU A 47 -7.11 19.07 12.04
CA LEU A 47 -7.07 20.47 12.43
C LEU A 47 -6.50 21.40 11.34
N GLY A 48 -6.22 20.88 10.14
CA GLY A 48 -5.70 21.65 9.00
C GLY A 48 -4.18 21.64 8.87
N GLY A 49 -3.48 20.81 9.66
CA GLY A 49 -2.06 20.54 9.50
C GLY A 49 -1.75 19.86 8.16
N ARG A 50 -0.49 19.97 7.72
CA ARG A 50 -0.02 19.25 6.54
C ARG A 50 0.00 17.76 6.84
N LYS A 51 -0.41 16.94 5.86
CA LYS A 51 -0.32 15.49 5.96
C LYS A 51 1.12 15.02 5.69
N PRO A 52 1.78 14.35 6.65
CA PRO A 52 3.11 13.79 6.41
C PRO A 52 3.04 12.64 5.41
N ARG A 53 4.07 12.49 4.55
CA ARG A 53 4.15 11.38 3.58
C ARG A 53 4.12 10.01 4.26
N CYS A 54 4.71 9.91 5.46
CA CYS A 54 4.62 8.71 6.29
C CYS A 54 3.18 8.33 6.62
N LEU A 55 2.33 9.30 6.98
CA LEU A 55 0.94 9.05 7.31
C LEU A 55 0.11 8.68 6.07
N GLU A 56 0.39 9.29 4.91
CA GLU A 56 -0.24 8.89 3.65
C GLU A 56 -0.01 7.41 3.34
N ILE A 57 1.23 6.95 3.49
CA ILE A 57 1.61 5.57 3.24
C ILE A 57 0.97 4.62 4.25
N PHE A 58 0.94 5.00 5.53
CA PHE A 58 0.26 4.22 6.56
C PHE A 58 -1.22 4.02 6.24
N GLU A 59 -1.95 5.09 5.91
CA GLU A 59 -3.38 4.99 5.59
C GLU A 59 -3.64 4.23 4.29
N LEU A 60 -2.77 4.37 3.28
CA LEU A 60 -2.85 3.59 2.04
C LEU A 60 -2.71 2.10 2.33
N TRP A 61 -1.80 1.72 3.22
CA TRP A 61 -1.65 0.33 3.66
C TRP A 61 -2.85 -0.17 4.47
N GLU A 62 -3.35 0.60 5.44
CA GLU A 62 -4.57 0.26 6.20
C GLU A 62 -5.73 0.00 5.24
N LEU A 63 -5.89 0.85 4.21
CA LEU A 63 -6.92 0.69 3.20
C LEU A 63 -6.74 -0.62 2.41
N ALA A 64 -5.51 -0.92 1.98
CA ALA A 64 -5.19 -2.13 1.22
C ALA A 64 -5.50 -3.42 1.99
N VAL A 65 -5.17 -3.47 3.29
CA VAL A 65 -5.43 -4.63 4.14
C VAL A 65 -6.91 -4.75 4.49
N SER A 66 -7.60 -3.62 4.72
CA SER A 66 -9.03 -3.61 5.11
C SER A 66 -9.96 -4.16 4.03
N ASP A 67 -9.54 -4.08 2.77
CA ASP A 67 -10.37 -4.43 1.64
C ASP A 67 -10.32 -5.93 1.32
N GLY A 68 -9.26 -6.64 1.71
CA GLY A 68 -9.09 -8.07 1.49
C GLY A 68 -8.83 -8.43 0.02
N GLY A 69 -9.65 -7.94 -0.91
CA GLY A 69 -9.56 -8.15 -2.36
C GLY A 69 -8.22 -7.71 -2.94
N PHE A 70 -7.61 -6.64 -2.41
CA PHE A 70 -6.25 -6.28 -2.79
C PHE A 70 -5.21 -7.33 -2.39
N ILE A 71 -5.32 -8.00 -1.24
CA ILE A 71 -4.36 -9.06 -0.91
C ILE A 71 -4.71 -10.32 -1.70
N GLU A 72 -5.99 -10.65 -1.84
CA GLU A 72 -6.47 -11.86 -2.53
C GLU A 72 -6.29 -11.83 -4.05
N GLU A 73 -6.29 -10.68 -4.73
CA GLU A 73 -5.97 -10.61 -6.16
C GLU A 73 -4.45 -10.66 -6.40
N TRP A 74 -3.67 -10.24 -5.41
CA TRP A 74 -2.23 -10.00 -5.53
C TRP A 74 -1.37 -11.16 -5.03
N ALA A 75 -1.71 -11.70 -3.88
CA ALA A 75 -0.95 -12.71 -3.18
C ALA A 75 -1.14 -14.17 -3.64
N PRO A 76 -2.14 -14.61 -4.45
CA PRO A 76 -2.32 -16.05 -4.73
C PRO A 76 -1.23 -16.70 -5.58
N TRP A 77 -0.27 -15.92 -6.10
CA TRP A 77 0.66 -16.38 -7.11
C TRP A 77 2.06 -16.17 -6.60
N TYR A 78 2.62 -17.25 -6.05
CA TYR A 78 3.98 -17.30 -5.53
C TYR A 78 4.99 -16.88 -6.61
N GLU A 79 5.94 -16.03 -6.20
CA GLU A 79 6.93 -15.28 -6.99
C GLU A 79 6.45 -13.94 -7.58
N ALA A 80 7.33 -12.95 -7.50
CA ALA A 80 7.20 -11.64 -8.14
C ALA A 80 7.05 -11.77 -9.66
N ASP A 81 5.82 -11.95 -10.14
CA ASP A 81 5.52 -12.04 -11.55
C ASP A 81 5.64 -10.64 -12.20
N HIS A 82 6.78 -10.42 -12.86
CA HIS A 82 7.05 -9.19 -13.62
C HIS A 82 6.00 -8.90 -14.69
N GLN A 83 5.37 -9.93 -15.27
CA GLN A 83 4.29 -9.73 -16.23
C GLN A 83 3.06 -9.19 -15.52
N ARG A 84 2.63 -9.76 -14.39
CA ARG A 84 1.50 -9.21 -13.61
C ARG A 84 1.68 -7.75 -13.21
N ARG A 85 2.89 -7.34 -12.82
CA ARG A 85 3.16 -5.92 -12.52
C ARG A 85 2.97 -5.02 -13.74
N TRP A 86 3.42 -5.49 -14.91
CA TRP A 86 3.23 -4.77 -16.16
C TRP A 86 1.73 -4.69 -16.53
N TRP A 87 1.00 -5.79 -16.37
CA TRP A 87 -0.45 -5.85 -16.59
C TRP A 87 -1.19 -4.93 -15.62
N LEU A 88 -0.83 -4.90 -14.34
CA LEU A 88 -1.41 -3.96 -13.39
C LEU A 88 -1.11 -2.54 -13.82
N LYS A 89 0.15 -2.17 -14.05
CA LYS A 89 0.51 -0.79 -14.37
C LYS A 89 -0.33 -0.31 -15.55
N THR A 90 -0.50 -1.18 -16.55
CA THR A 90 -1.37 -0.95 -17.70
C THR A 90 -2.85 -0.84 -17.29
N ALA A 91 -3.37 -1.75 -16.46
CA ALA A 91 -4.76 -1.73 -15.98
C ALA A 91 -5.06 -0.47 -15.12
N LEU A 92 -4.11 0.00 -14.32
CA LEU A 92 -4.20 1.23 -13.56
C LEU A 92 -4.17 2.47 -14.43
N GLU A 93 -3.31 2.47 -15.44
CA GLU A 93 -3.27 3.53 -16.45
C GLU A 93 -4.61 3.59 -17.17
N ARG A 94 -5.16 2.45 -17.61
CA ARG A 94 -6.49 2.35 -18.25
C ARG A 94 -7.64 2.74 -17.32
N LEU A 95 -7.60 2.35 -16.05
CA LEU A 95 -8.59 2.78 -15.05
C LEU A 95 -8.60 4.30 -14.91
N ARG A 96 -7.41 4.93 -14.97
CA ARG A 96 -7.23 6.38 -14.84
C ARG A 96 -7.60 7.13 -16.12
N SER A 97 -7.17 6.65 -17.29
CA SER A 97 -7.32 7.34 -18.57
C SER A 97 -8.63 7.03 -19.29
N GLU A 98 -9.06 5.77 -19.26
CA GLU A 98 -10.21 5.24 -20.01
C GLU A 98 -11.39 4.91 -19.10
N GLY A 99 -11.17 4.76 -17.79
CA GLY A 99 -12.19 4.33 -16.84
C GLY A 99 -12.52 2.84 -16.91
N VAL A 100 -11.68 2.06 -17.59
CA VAL A 100 -11.81 0.60 -17.68
C VAL A 100 -11.19 -0.03 -16.44
N GLN A 101 -11.97 -0.82 -15.71
CA GLN A 101 -11.52 -1.54 -14.52
C GLN A 101 -11.30 -3.00 -14.91
N ASP A 102 -10.03 -3.39 -15.13
CA ASP A 102 -9.63 -4.75 -15.51
C ASP A 102 -9.18 -5.62 -14.31
N PHE A 103 -9.31 -5.11 -13.08
CA PHE A 103 -8.89 -5.75 -11.82
C PHE A 103 -9.72 -5.21 -10.66
N LEU A 104 -9.77 -5.93 -9.52
CA LEU A 104 -10.55 -5.55 -8.33
C LEU A 104 -12.02 -5.24 -8.68
N PHE A 105 -12.64 -6.05 -9.54
CA PHE A 105 -13.99 -5.78 -10.11
C PHE A 105 -15.10 -5.74 -9.07
N ASP A 106 -14.85 -6.33 -7.91
CA ASP A 106 -15.68 -6.33 -6.72
C ASP A 106 -15.67 -4.98 -5.98
N LEU A 107 -14.68 -4.12 -6.26
CA LEU A 107 -14.58 -2.79 -5.66
C LEU A 107 -15.30 -1.73 -6.48
N SER A 108 -15.82 -0.72 -5.77
CA SER A 108 -16.24 0.51 -6.42
C SER A 108 -15.06 1.18 -7.12
N ARG A 109 -15.32 1.89 -8.22
CA ARG A 109 -14.29 2.56 -9.02
C ARG A 109 -13.38 3.46 -8.18
N GLU A 110 -13.95 4.22 -7.23
CA GLU A 110 -13.17 5.10 -6.35
C GLU A 110 -12.18 4.28 -5.49
N ARG A 111 -12.63 3.14 -4.95
CA ARG A 111 -11.78 2.25 -4.15
C ARG A 111 -10.72 1.58 -5.02
N ALA A 112 -11.05 1.12 -6.23
CA ALA A 112 -10.08 0.57 -7.18
C ALA A 112 -9.01 1.60 -7.59
N VAL A 113 -9.38 2.87 -7.77
CA VAL A 113 -8.43 3.95 -8.05
C VAL A 113 -7.48 4.16 -6.86
N ARG A 114 -8.01 4.20 -5.63
CA ARG A 114 -7.18 4.31 -4.41
C ARG A 114 -6.26 3.10 -4.24
N MET A 115 -6.72 1.89 -4.57
CA MET A 115 -5.85 0.70 -4.60
C MET A 115 -4.73 0.81 -5.63
N GLY A 116 -4.96 1.52 -6.73
CA GLY A 116 -3.89 1.90 -7.66
C GLY A 116 -2.82 2.80 -7.08
N GLU A 117 -3.19 3.68 -6.16
CA GLU A 117 -2.25 4.55 -5.46
C GLU A 117 -1.33 3.76 -4.54
N VAL A 118 -1.84 2.70 -3.90
CA VAL A 118 -1.05 1.77 -3.07
C VAL A 118 0.13 1.23 -3.88
N VAL A 119 -0.13 0.72 -5.08
CA VAL A 119 0.91 0.04 -5.88
C VAL A 119 1.92 1.02 -6.49
N THR A 120 1.49 2.23 -6.81
CA THR A 120 2.37 3.26 -7.37
C THR A 120 3.15 4.03 -6.30
N THR A 121 2.69 4.00 -5.05
CA THR A 121 3.31 4.70 -3.91
C THR A 121 4.23 3.81 -3.10
N LEU A 122 3.82 2.56 -2.85
CA LEU A 122 4.60 1.65 -2.02
C LEU A 122 5.73 1.00 -2.82
N PRO A 123 6.92 0.79 -2.23
CA PRO A 123 7.99 0.08 -2.89
C PRO A 123 7.56 -1.34 -3.29
N HIS A 124 8.00 -1.81 -4.46
CA HIS A 124 7.67 -3.17 -4.90
C HIS A 124 8.16 -4.25 -3.92
N GLU A 125 9.33 -4.08 -3.30
CA GLU A 125 9.84 -5.03 -2.30
C GLU A 125 8.91 -5.21 -1.10
N PHE A 126 8.15 -4.16 -0.77
CA PHE A 126 7.17 -4.18 0.31
C PHE A 126 5.92 -4.98 -0.13
N LEU A 127 5.44 -4.73 -1.35
CA LEU A 127 4.32 -5.47 -1.93
C LEU A 127 4.67 -6.96 -2.12
N ASP A 128 5.89 -7.25 -2.58
CA ASP A 128 6.38 -8.62 -2.80
C ASP A 128 6.40 -9.44 -1.52
N ARG A 129 6.80 -8.82 -0.42
CA ARG A 129 6.79 -9.47 0.89
C ARG A 129 5.37 -9.74 1.36
N ALA A 130 4.44 -8.83 1.08
CA ALA A 130 3.05 -9.10 1.37
C ALA A 130 2.47 -10.25 0.52
N MET A 131 3.05 -10.51 -0.65
CA MET A 131 2.65 -11.59 -1.56
C MET A 131 3.33 -12.95 -1.24
N ALA A 132 4.46 -12.97 -0.54
CA ALA A 132 5.29 -14.18 -0.37
C ALA A 132 4.71 -15.24 0.59
N THR A 133 3.48 -15.09 1.07
CA THR A 133 2.93 -15.87 2.18
C THR A 133 1.48 -16.30 2.01
N VAL A 134 0.97 -16.22 0.79
CA VAL A 134 -0.35 -16.74 0.39
C VAL A 134 -0.20 -17.88 -0.61
#